data_AF-A0A2K6FZS2-F1
#
_entry.id   AF-A0A2K6FZS2-F1
#
_cell.length_a   1.000
_cell.length_b   1.000
_cell.length_c   1.000
_cell.angle_alpha   90.00
_cell.angle_beta   90.00
_cell.angle_gamma   90.00
#
_symmetry.space_group_name_H-M   'P 1'
#
loop_
_entity.id
_entity.type
_entity.pdbx_description
1 polymer ?
#
loop_
_entity_poly.entity_id
_entity_poly.type
_entity_poly.pdbx_seq_one_letter_code
_entity_poly.pdbx_strand_id
1 'polypeptide(L)' 'MAGLPRRIIKETQRLLAEPVPGIKAEPDESNARYFHVVIAGPQDSPFEGGTFKLELFLPE' A
#
# COMPACT_ATOMS: atom_id res chain seq x y z
N MET A 1 -20.28 13.49 -4.48
CA MET A 1 -18.97 12.93 -4.08
C MET A 1 -19.14 11.43 -4.02
N ALA A 2 -18.63 10.70 -5.02
CA ALA A 2 -18.61 9.24 -4.95
C ALA A 2 -17.64 8.87 -3.82
N GLY A 3 -18.19 8.41 -2.69
CA GLY A 3 -17.37 7.92 -1.58
C GLY A 3 -16.48 6.78 -2.05
N LEU A 4 -15.35 6.56 -1.36
CA LEU A 4 -14.48 5.42 -1.67
C LEU A 4 -15.30 4.14 -1.73
N PRO A 5 -15.06 3.27 -2.73
CA PRO A 5 -15.73 1.98 -2.80
C PRO A 5 -15.54 1.24 -1.47
N ARG A 6 -16.61 0.64 -0.94
CA ARG A 6 -16.58 -0.11 0.33
C ARG A 6 -15.44 -1.15 0.39
N ARG A 7 -15.05 -1.67 -0.78
CA ARG A 7 -13.93 -2.59 -0.95
C ARG A 7 -12.60 -1.97 -0.52
N ILE A 8 -12.30 -0.74 -0.95
CA ILE A 8 -11.05 -0.05 -0.65
C ILE A 8 -10.93 0.18 0.85
N ILE A 9 -11.99 0.67 1.48
CA ILE A 9 -12.03 0.89 2.93
C ILE A 9 -11.75 -0.42 3.69
N LYS A 10 -12.38 -1.53 3.28
CA LYS A 10 -12.15 -2.85 3.89
C LYS A 10 -10.73 -3.37 3.68
N GLU A 11 -10.18 -3.21 2.47
CA GLU A 11 -8.83 -3.66 2.17
C GLU A 11 -7.77 -2.82 2.91
N THR A 12 -7.92 -1.50 2.99
CA THR A 12 -7.07 -0.64 3.81
C THR A 12 -7.12 -1.04 5.29
N GLN A 13 -8.32 -1.26 5.84
CA GLN A 13 -8.47 -1.74 7.22
C GLN A 13 -7.81 -3.10 7.45
N ARG A 14 -7.92 -4.01 6.47
CA ARG A 14 -7.28 -5.32 6.54
C ARG A 14 -5.76 -5.22 6.47
N LEU A 15 -5.23 -4.37 5.60
CA LEU A 15 -3.78 -4.09 5.52
C LEU A 15 -3.23 -3.52 6.84
N LEU A 16 -4.00 -2.66 7.51
CA LEU A 16 -3.63 -2.13 8.83
C LEU A 16 -3.71 -3.19 9.94
N ALA A 17 -4.69 -4.10 9.87
CA ALA A 17 -4.86 -5.17 10.85
C ALA A 17 -3.88 -6.34 10.66
N GLU A 18 -3.56 -6.66 9.40
CA GLU A 18 -2.69 -7.75 8.97
C GLU A 18 -1.58 -7.19 8.08
N PRO A 19 -0.56 -6.51 8.66
CA PRO A 19 0.53 -5.95 7.88
C PRO A 19 1.36 -7.06 7.24
N VAL A 20 1.61 -6.94 5.95
CA VAL A 20 2.41 -7.91 5.20
C VAL A 20 3.90 -7.66 5.49
N PRO A 21 4.68 -8.68 5.89
CA PRO A 21 6.11 -8.52 6.14
C PRO A 21 6.81 -7.93 4.91
N GLY A 22 7.56 -6.84 5.12
CA GLY A 22 8.28 -6.16 4.05
C GLY A 22 7.42 -5.30 3.13
N ILE A 23 6.11 -5.16 3.35
CA ILE A 23 5.25 -4.25 2.56
C ILE A 23 4.49 -3.33 3.51
N LYS A 24 4.64 -2.03 3.32
CA LYS A 24 3.85 -1.00 4.01
C LYS A 24 3.07 -0.23 2.95
N ALA A 25 1.75 -0.14 3.10
CA ALA A 25 0.91 0.64 2.19
C ALA A 25 0.07 1.61 3.02
N GLU A 26 0.27 2.90 2.80
CA GLU A 26 -0.41 3.97 3.54
C GLU A 26 -1.18 4.85 2.54
N PRO A 27 -2.48 5.09 2.76
CA PRO A 27 -3.24 6.01 1.92
C PRO A 27 -2.75 7.44 2.11
N ASP A 28 -2.79 8.23 1.05
CA ASP A 28 -2.50 9.65 1.10
C ASP A 28 -3.65 10.41 1.79
N GLU A 29 -3.30 11.39 2.62
CA GLU A 29 -4.26 12.19 3.39
C GLU A 29 -5.17 13.04 2.48
N SER A 30 -4.66 13.46 1.32
CA SER A 30 -5.40 14.31 0.38
C SER A 30 -6.27 13.49 -0.58
N ASN A 31 -5.87 12.25 -0.85
CA ASN A 31 -6.57 11.38 -1.78
C ASN A 31 -6.48 9.92 -1.33
N ALA A 32 -7.54 9.40 -0.71
CA ALA A 32 -7.61 8.01 -0.28
C ALA A 32 -7.61 6.97 -1.41
N ARG A 33 -7.59 7.38 -2.69
CA ARG A 33 -7.32 6.49 -3.85
C ARG A 33 -5.84 6.38 -4.16
N TYR A 34 -5.03 7.25 -3.58
CA TYR A 34 -3.59 7.29 -3.73
C TYR A 34 -2.94 6.65 -2.52
N PHE A 35 -1.99 5.75 -2.76
CA PHE A 35 -1.32 4.98 -1.74
C PHE A 35 0.19 5.08 -1.94
N HIS A 36 0.88 5.41 -0.86
CA HIS A 36 2.32 5.31 -0.75
C HIS A 36 2.66 3.91 -0.27
N VAL A 37 3.37 3.15 -1.10
CA VAL A 37 3.76 1.78 -0.78
C VAL A 37 5.27 1.71 -0.65
N VAL A 38 5.74 1.13 0.45
CA VAL A 38 7.14 0.87 0.70
C VAL A 38 7.35 -0.63 0.76
N ILE A 39 8.19 -1.16 -0.13
CA ILE A 39 8.50 -2.58 -0.22
C ILE A 39 9.97 -2.80 0.14
N ALA A 40 10.24 -3.71 1.05
CA ALA A 40 11.56 -4.24 1.32
C ALA A 40 11.91 -5.26 0.24
N GLY A 41 13.13 -5.17 -0.29
CA GLY A 41 13.61 -6.14 -1.26
C GLY A 41 13.65 -7.55 -0.66
N PRO A 42 13.15 -8.56 -1.37
CA PRO A 42 13.06 -9.91 -0.85
C PRO A 42 14.45 -10.50 -0.59
N GLN A 43 14.53 -11.34 0.43
CA GLN A 43 15.70 -12.19 0.70
C GLN A 43 15.93 -13.12 -0.50
N ASP A 44 17.19 -13.46 -0.75
CA ASP A 44 17.63 -14.28 -1.89
C ASP A 44 17.48 -13.60 -3.26
N SER A 45 17.42 -12.27 -3.29
CA SER A 45 17.43 -11.48 -4.53
C SER A 45 18.56 -10.43 -4.52
N PRO A 46 18.99 -9.90 -5.68
CA PRO A 46 19.94 -8.77 -5.73
C PRO A 46 19.42 -7.51 -5.04
N PHE A 47 18.13 -7.49 -4.69
CA PHE A 47 17.46 -6.39 -4.03
C PHE A 47 17.39 -6.58 -2.51
N GLU A 48 17.88 -7.69 -1.97
CA GLU A 48 17.91 -7.95 -0.53
C GLU A 48 18.56 -6.78 0.23
N GLY A 49 17.89 -6.32 1.29
CA GLY A 49 18.29 -5.14 2.05
C GLY A 49 17.94 -3.79 1.39
N GLY A 50 17.43 -3.79 0.16
CA GLY A 50 16.89 -2.61 -0.52
C GLY A 50 15.52 -2.19 0.02
N THR A 51 15.19 -0.91 -0.10
CA THR A 51 13.85 -0.38 0.17
C THR A 51 13.37 0.39 -1.05
N PHE A 52 12.20 0.00 -1.56
CA PHE A 52 11.59 0.55 -2.76
C PHE A 52 10.36 1.35 -2.38
N LYS A 53 10.29 2.59 -2.87
CA LYS A 53 9.10 3.43 -2.76
C LYS A 53 8.30 3.29 -4.05
N LEU A 54 7.03 2.98 -3.91
CA LEU A 54 6.08 2.83 -5.00
C LEU A 54 4.86 3.70 -4.72
N GLU A 55 4.19 4.06 -5.80
CA GLU A 55 2.98 4.85 -5.78
C GLU A 55 1.89 4.01 -6.43
N LEU A 56 0.76 3.85 -5.73
CA LEU A 56 -0.38 3.07 -6.21
C LEU A 56 -1.59 3.99 -6.30
N PHE A 57 -2.19 4.02 -7.48
CA PHE A 57 -3.40 4.78 -7.75
C PHE A 57 -4.56 3.84 -8.08
N LEU A 58 -5.66 3.98 -7.35
CA LEU A 58 -6.86 3.18 -7.57
C LEU A 58 -7.78 3.84 -8.61
N PRO A 59 -8.05 3.16 -9.75
CA PRO A 59 -9.00 3.66 -10.74
C PRO A 59 -10.43 3.66 -10.20
N GLU A 60 -11.36 4.24 -10.98
CA GLU A 60 -12.78 4.36 -10.64
C GLU A 60 -13.54 3.05 -10.66
#